data_AF-A0A8A3WFS5-F1
#
_entry.id   AF-A0A8A3WFS5-F1
#
_cell.length_a   1.000
_cell.length_b   1.000
_cell.length_c   1.000
_cell.angle_alpha   90.00
_cell.angle_beta   90.00
_cell.angle_gamma   90.00
#
_symmetry.space_group_name_H-M   'P 1'
#
loop_
_entity.id
_entity.type
_entity.pdbx_description
1 polymer ?
#
loop_
_entity_poly.entity_id
_entity_poly.type
_entity_poly.pdbx_seq_one_letter_code
_entity_poly.pdbx_strand_id
1 'polypeptide(L)'
;MGFWAQVGLQEATSVLGMELVGLHDHMMFFFVLTFSFVGWTLLKLSVSKVFGRFYLDNDSLESVWIFLPFIVLVCLGLPSVKLLYLMDDVGLPESSVKVIGHQWYWTYEYTDMRGSSYSYDSYMLKEEMLEDGDYRLLEVDNRCVVPRMVSMRSLVSSSDVIHSWAIPSAGVKVDAVPGRVNQVSVCFLRSGVFYGQCSELCGVNHSFMPICVECVSVNSFSEWILNNHDYMLSKKLLGSGWGVFGAIFKVIGAIFKGVCYLVSLYFTYLYYVFYYMMVVPVKYVVVTSWSVLWWSVKTSFALLKWLWWFTDSPFDALIFAFWHVGGIIFNVVLFVLMSPVKAVLKTVKGIYSGVVGLLKVTLFLFEAILFSMSSFTSDSFKEYVMSEVNYNTKKFIWNLCEHYNFRR
;
A
#
# COMPACT_ATOMS: atom_id res chain seq x y z
N MET A 1 23.57 11.59 11.65
CA MET A 1 24.53 10.51 11.97
C MET A 1 24.43 10.17 13.45
N GLY A 2 25.10 9.10 13.89
CA GLY A 2 25.19 8.77 15.31
C GLY A 2 26.13 9.72 16.05
N PHE A 3 25.77 10.12 17.27
CA PHE A 3 26.63 10.91 18.14
C PHE A 3 27.36 10.02 19.16
N TRP A 4 28.48 10.52 19.69
CA TRP A 4 29.20 9.83 20.74
C TRP A 4 28.31 9.67 21.98
N ALA A 5 28.36 8.49 22.60
CA ALA A 5 27.51 8.10 23.74
C ALA A 5 25.98 8.18 23.48
N GLN A 6 25.54 8.12 22.22
CA GLN A 6 24.12 8.04 21.89
C GLN A 6 23.54 6.68 22.30
N VAL A 7 22.41 6.72 23.02
CA VAL A 7 21.71 5.53 23.54
C VAL A 7 20.47 5.17 22.70
N GLY A 8 19.82 6.16 22.08
CA GLY A 8 18.60 6.00 21.29
C GLY A 8 18.81 5.99 19.78
N LEU A 9 17.70 6.01 19.05
CA LEU A 9 17.69 6.17 17.59
C LEU A 9 18.29 7.53 17.18
N GLN A 10 18.80 7.61 15.95
CA GLN A 10 19.14 8.90 15.34
C GLN A 10 17.88 9.75 15.17
N GLU A 11 18.04 11.09 15.19
CA GLU A 11 16.93 11.98 14.88
C GLU A 11 16.34 11.65 13.52
N ALA A 12 15.02 11.48 13.47
CA ALA A 12 14.31 11.19 12.23
C ALA A 12 14.38 12.38 11.25
N THR A 13 14.65 12.07 9.98
CA THR A 13 14.85 13.06 8.91
C THR A 13 13.88 12.91 7.76
N SER A 14 13.07 11.84 7.77
CA SER A 14 12.06 11.55 6.76
C SER A 14 10.67 11.41 7.39
N VAL A 15 9.62 11.49 6.57
CA VAL A 15 8.23 11.29 7.02
C VAL A 15 8.07 9.92 7.69
N LEU A 16 8.59 8.85 7.07
CA LEU A 16 8.51 7.49 7.62
C LEU A 16 9.39 7.31 8.87
N GLY A 17 10.55 7.97 8.91
CA GLY A 17 11.44 7.92 10.06
C GLY A 17 10.78 8.47 11.33
N MET A 18 9.99 9.54 11.23
CA MET A 18 9.28 10.11 12.37
C MET A 18 8.28 9.12 12.96
N GLU A 19 7.54 8.39 12.11
CA GLU A 19 6.58 7.38 12.57
C GLU A 19 7.27 6.16 13.19
N LEU A 20 8.43 5.77 12.66
CA LEU A 20 9.23 4.70 13.25
C LEU A 20 9.71 5.06 14.66
N VAL A 21 10.11 6.32 14.89
CA VAL A 21 10.45 6.80 16.24
C VAL A 21 9.21 6.78 17.15
N GLY A 22 8.05 7.23 16.66
CA GLY A 22 6.80 7.16 17.42
C GLY A 22 6.39 5.72 17.79
N LEU A 23 6.52 4.78 16.84
CA LEU A 23 6.26 3.36 17.08
C LEU A 23 7.26 2.77 18.09
N HIS A 24 8.55 3.12 17.97
CA HIS A 24 9.59 2.71 18.90
C HIS A 24 9.25 3.14 20.33
N ASP A 25 8.90 4.42 20.54
CA ASP A 25 8.60 4.94 21.88
C ASP A 25 7.36 4.28 22.48
N HIS A 26 6.34 4.03 21.65
CA HIS A 26 5.15 3.26 22.03
C HIS A 26 5.48 1.83 22.46
N MET A 27 6.35 1.14 21.72
CA MET A 27 6.82 -0.20 22.09
C MET A 27 7.64 -0.18 23.38
N MET A 28 8.54 0.80 23.52
CA MET A 28 9.39 0.95 24.70
C MET A 28 8.57 1.20 25.97
N PHE A 29 7.47 1.94 25.89
CA PHE A 29 6.55 2.11 27.01
C PHE A 29 6.06 0.77 27.57
N PHE A 30 5.56 -0.12 26.69
CA PHE A 30 5.09 -1.45 27.09
C PHE A 30 6.22 -2.37 27.56
N PHE A 31 7.39 -2.29 26.94
CA PHE A 31 8.55 -3.06 27.40
C PHE A 31 8.99 -2.63 28.80
N VAL A 32 9.16 -1.32 29.05
CA VAL A 32 9.53 -0.84 30.39
C VAL A 32 8.47 -1.24 31.41
N LEU A 33 7.17 -1.16 31.09
CA LEU A 33 6.08 -1.57 31.98
C LEU A 33 6.15 -3.07 32.31
N THR A 34 6.35 -3.93 31.31
CA THR A 34 6.42 -5.38 31.53
C THR A 34 7.71 -5.79 32.26
N PHE A 35 8.86 -5.25 31.87
CA PHE A 35 10.14 -5.51 32.54
C PHE A 35 10.13 -5.02 33.99
N SER A 36 9.58 -3.85 34.28
CA SER A 36 9.50 -3.34 35.65
C SER A 36 8.54 -4.17 36.51
N PHE A 37 7.40 -4.62 35.96
CA PHE A 37 6.48 -5.53 36.67
C PHE A 37 7.15 -6.87 37.00
N VAL A 38 7.75 -7.54 36.01
CA VAL A 38 8.44 -8.82 36.21
C VAL A 38 9.66 -8.67 37.11
N GLY A 39 10.45 -7.61 36.91
CA GLY A 39 11.58 -7.30 37.78
C GLY A 39 11.16 -7.11 39.22
N TRP A 40 10.07 -6.37 39.47
CA TRP A 40 9.52 -6.18 40.81
C TRP A 40 9.02 -7.49 41.43
N THR A 41 8.32 -8.36 40.69
CA THR A 41 7.85 -9.65 41.23
C THR A 41 9.01 -10.57 41.58
N LEU A 42 10.02 -10.67 40.72
CA LEU A 42 11.24 -11.44 40.97
C LEU A 42 12.01 -10.91 42.18
N LEU A 43 12.19 -9.59 42.29
CA LEU A 43 12.84 -8.98 43.45
C LEU A 43 12.06 -9.29 44.73
N LYS A 44 10.73 -9.14 44.72
CA LYS A 44 9.88 -9.44 45.88
C LYS A 44 9.99 -10.91 46.30
N LEU A 45 10.02 -11.83 45.34
CA LEU A 45 10.21 -13.26 45.60
C LEU A 45 11.61 -13.53 46.18
N SER A 46 12.65 -12.89 45.67
CA SER A 46 14.03 -13.09 46.14
C SER A 46 14.28 -12.57 47.56
N VAL A 47 13.58 -11.51 47.98
CA VAL A 47 13.68 -10.93 49.33
C VAL A 47 12.74 -11.62 50.32
N SER A 48 11.77 -12.40 49.84
CA SER A 48 10.82 -13.11 50.70
C SER A 48 11.53 -14.12 51.59
N LYS A 49 11.25 -14.05 52.90
CA LYS A 49 11.67 -15.06 53.89
C LYS A 49 10.68 -16.22 54.01
N VAL A 50 9.53 -16.12 53.34
CA VAL A 50 8.44 -17.11 53.42
C VAL A 50 8.58 -18.11 52.28
N PHE A 51 8.55 -19.39 52.61
CA PHE A 51 8.64 -20.50 51.66
C PHE A 51 7.27 -21.10 51.37
N GLY A 52 6.96 -21.34 50.09
CA GLY A 52 5.80 -22.13 49.70
C GLY A 52 6.09 -23.63 49.84
N ARG A 53 5.29 -24.35 50.64
CA ARG A 53 5.40 -25.82 50.78
C ARG A 53 4.53 -26.61 49.80
N PHE A 54 3.44 -26.00 49.34
CA PHE A 54 2.47 -26.62 48.45
C PHE A 54 2.24 -25.71 47.24
N TYR A 55 2.05 -26.33 46.08
CA TYR A 55 1.60 -25.64 44.89
C TYR A 55 0.11 -25.33 45.04
N LEU A 56 -0.30 -24.11 44.69
CA LEU A 56 -1.70 -23.68 44.71
C LEU A 56 -2.16 -23.49 43.27
N ASP A 57 -3.02 -24.38 42.81
CA ASP A 57 -3.69 -24.25 41.52
C ASP A 57 -4.73 -23.12 41.59
N ASN A 58 -4.71 -22.22 40.62
CA ASN A 58 -5.70 -21.15 40.53
C ASN A 58 -5.97 -20.75 39.07
N ASP A 59 -6.97 -21.39 38.48
CA ASP A 59 -7.42 -21.16 37.11
C ASP A 59 -7.76 -19.69 36.80
N SER A 60 -8.22 -18.95 37.82
CA SER A 60 -8.54 -17.53 37.66
C SER A 60 -7.27 -16.69 37.45
N LEU A 61 -6.18 -17.00 38.16
CA LEU A 61 -4.89 -16.34 37.97
C LEU A 61 -4.29 -16.72 36.61
N GLU A 62 -4.44 -17.98 36.20
CA GLU A 62 -3.98 -18.43 34.89
C GLU A 62 -4.66 -17.68 33.75
N SER A 63 -5.98 -17.50 33.87
CA SER A 63 -6.76 -16.71 32.93
C SER A 63 -6.24 -15.27 32.83
N VAL A 64 -5.88 -14.64 33.96
CA VAL A 64 -5.37 -13.25 33.97
C VAL A 64 -4.04 -13.12 33.21
N TRP A 65 -3.05 -13.98 33.46
CA TRP A 65 -1.77 -13.88 32.76
C TRP A 65 -1.82 -14.40 31.32
N ILE A 66 -2.92 -15.00 30.86
CA ILE A 66 -3.16 -15.31 29.45
C ILE A 66 -3.77 -14.10 28.75
N PHE A 67 -4.84 -13.52 29.30
CA PHE A 67 -5.55 -12.40 28.69
C PHE A 67 -4.77 -11.09 28.72
N LEU A 68 -4.02 -10.81 29.79
CA LEU A 68 -3.29 -9.55 29.93
C LEU A 68 -2.18 -9.40 28.87
N PRO A 69 -1.27 -10.38 28.66
CA PRO A 69 -0.31 -10.33 27.56
C PRO A 69 -0.95 -10.31 26.18
N PHE A 70 -2.07 -11.01 25.99
CA PHE A 70 -2.83 -10.95 24.73
C PHE A 70 -3.26 -9.53 24.40
N ILE A 71 -3.83 -8.78 25.36
CA ILE A 71 -4.22 -7.38 25.16
C ILE A 71 -2.99 -6.51 24.85
N VAL A 72 -1.88 -6.69 25.58
CA VAL A 72 -0.62 -5.96 25.31
C VAL A 72 -0.11 -6.21 23.88
N LEU A 73 -0.12 -7.47 23.42
CA LEU A 73 0.28 -7.83 22.06
C LEU A 73 -0.63 -7.20 21.00
N VAL A 74 -1.94 -7.14 21.24
CA VAL A 74 -2.86 -6.43 20.33
C VAL A 74 -2.51 -4.94 20.27
N CYS A 75 -2.29 -4.28 21.41
CA CYS A 75 -1.88 -2.88 21.46
C CYS A 75 -0.51 -2.59 20.80
N LEU A 76 0.40 -3.57 20.76
CA LEU A 76 1.67 -3.46 20.05
C LEU A 76 1.52 -3.73 18.54
N GLY A 77 0.73 -4.74 18.18
CA GLY A 77 0.60 -5.21 16.81
C GLY A 77 -0.17 -4.25 15.90
N LEU A 78 -1.25 -3.63 16.40
CA LEU A 78 -2.09 -2.72 15.60
C LEU A 78 -1.33 -1.52 14.99
N PRO A 79 -0.59 -0.70 15.74
CA PRO A 79 0.16 0.42 15.17
C PRO A 79 1.30 -0.08 14.24
N SER A 80 1.93 -1.21 14.57
CA SER A 80 2.98 -1.81 13.75
C SER A 80 2.47 -2.22 12.36
N VAL A 81 1.31 -2.87 12.29
CA VAL A 81 0.71 -3.28 11.01
C VAL A 81 0.27 -2.06 10.21
N LYS A 82 -0.32 -1.03 10.86
CA LYS A 82 -0.67 0.23 10.18
C LYS A 82 0.56 0.87 9.53
N LEU A 83 1.67 0.99 10.27
CA LEU A 83 2.90 1.58 9.73
C LEU A 83 3.48 0.73 8.59
N LEU A 84 3.44 -0.60 8.70
CA LEU A 84 3.88 -1.50 7.63
C LEU A 84 3.16 -1.21 6.31
N TYR A 85 1.83 -1.05 6.34
CA TYR A 85 1.07 -0.69 5.14
C TYR A 85 1.38 0.71 4.61
N LEU A 86 1.64 1.69 5.49
CA LEU A 86 2.05 3.03 5.09
C LEU A 86 3.44 3.06 4.43
N MET A 87 4.34 2.18 4.85
CA MET A 87 5.67 2.05 4.26
C MET A 87 5.65 1.38 2.88
N ASP A 88 4.73 0.44 2.67
CA ASP A 88 4.60 -0.30 1.39
C ASP A 88 3.84 0.50 0.32
N ASP A 89 3.02 1.49 0.72
CA ASP A 89 2.33 2.38 -0.22
C ASP A 89 3.31 3.38 -0.86
N VAL A 90 4.01 2.90 -1.88
CA VAL A 90 4.80 3.74 -2.79
C VAL A 90 3.82 4.41 -3.73
N GLY A 91 3.34 5.60 -3.35
CA GLY A 91 2.52 6.46 -4.20
C GLY A 91 3.20 6.82 -5.54
N LEU A 92 2.70 7.83 -6.25
CA LEU A 92 3.34 8.30 -7.48
C LEU A 92 4.56 9.16 -7.14
N PRO A 93 5.82 8.68 -7.33
CA PRO A 93 7.00 9.49 -7.06
C PRO A 93 7.22 10.47 -8.21
N GLU A 94 7.76 11.63 -7.90
CA GLU A 94 8.06 12.68 -8.89
C GLU A 94 9.41 12.49 -9.57
N SER A 95 10.30 11.75 -8.89
CA SER A 95 11.62 11.42 -9.39
C SER A 95 12.09 10.08 -8.83
N SER A 96 13.01 9.43 -9.53
CA SER A 96 13.62 8.19 -9.09
C SER A 96 15.14 8.24 -9.17
N VAL A 97 15.77 7.56 -8.21
CA VAL A 97 17.21 7.29 -8.21
C VAL A 97 17.42 5.79 -8.16
N LYS A 98 18.24 5.26 -9.06
CA LYS A 98 18.72 3.88 -8.97
C LYS A 98 19.98 3.85 -8.11
N VAL A 99 20.00 2.93 -7.16
CA VAL A 99 21.09 2.70 -6.22
C VAL A 99 21.61 1.29 -6.47
N ILE A 100 22.85 1.18 -6.91
CA ILE A 100 23.46 -0.10 -7.28
C ILE A 100 24.63 -0.38 -6.33
N GLY A 101 24.56 -1.51 -5.63
CA GLY A 101 25.65 -2.00 -4.79
C GLY A 101 26.75 -2.69 -5.61
N HIS A 102 27.99 -2.41 -5.23
CA HIS A 102 29.21 -3.01 -5.77
C HIS A 102 30.19 -3.31 -4.62
N GLN A 103 31.10 -4.26 -4.81
CA GLN A 103 32.26 -4.48 -3.95
C GLN A 103 33.35 -3.44 -4.27
N TRP A 104 33.62 -2.42 -3.46
CA TRP A 104 32.94 -1.96 -2.23
C TRP A 104 32.65 -0.47 -2.35
N TYR A 105 31.60 -0.14 -3.10
CA TYR A 105 31.14 1.22 -3.38
C TYR A 105 29.68 1.20 -3.83
N TRP A 106 29.08 2.38 -3.97
CA TRP A 106 27.72 2.54 -4.48
C TRP A 106 27.74 3.31 -5.79
N THR A 107 26.92 2.91 -6.76
CA THR A 107 26.67 3.71 -7.96
C THR A 107 25.26 4.29 -7.86
N TYR A 108 25.15 5.59 -8.12
CA TYR A 108 23.86 6.28 -8.19
C TYR A 108 23.57 6.62 -9.65
N GLU A 109 22.38 6.30 -10.11
CA GLU A 109 21.94 6.57 -11.48
C GLU A 109 20.60 7.31 -11.49
N TYR A 110 20.59 8.47 -12.13
CA TYR A 110 19.42 9.31 -12.35
C TYR A 110 19.07 9.23 -13.83
N THR A 111 17.81 8.90 -14.12
CA THR A 111 17.32 8.77 -15.50
C THR A 111 16.29 9.85 -15.79
N ASP A 112 16.47 10.54 -16.91
CA ASP A 112 15.56 11.58 -17.36
C ASP A 112 14.50 11.08 -18.36
N MET A 113 13.43 11.85 -18.51
CA MET A 113 12.36 11.66 -19.50
C MET A 113 12.88 11.60 -20.94
N ARG A 114 13.96 12.33 -21.29
CA ARG A 114 14.58 12.29 -22.63
C ARG A 114 15.49 11.07 -22.85
N GLY A 115 15.61 10.18 -21.88
CA GLY A 115 16.42 8.97 -21.97
C GLY A 115 17.92 9.21 -21.82
N SER A 116 18.33 10.36 -21.27
CA SER A 116 19.66 10.52 -20.70
C SER A 116 19.73 9.85 -19.34
N SER A 117 20.85 9.17 -19.08
CA SER A 117 21.17 8.60 -17.79
C SER A 117 22.45 9.26 -17.30
N TYR A 118 22.37 9.89 -16.14
CA TYR A 118 23.52 10.44 -15.42
C TYR A 118 23.83 9.50 -14.27
N SER A 119 25.04 8.94 -14.27
CA SER A 119 25.47 7.99 -13.26
C SER A 119 26.89 8.30 -12.79
N TYR A 120 27.16 8.05 -11.52
CA TYR A 120 28.47 8.20 -10.91
C TYR A 120 28.65 7.22 -9.75
N ASP A 121 29.91 6.94 -9.45
CA ASP A 121 30.31 6.05 -8.35
C ASP A 121 30.63 6.87 -7.09
N SER A 122 30.32 6.30 -5.94
CA SER A 122 30.48 6.88 -4.62
C SER A 122 31.40 5.97 -3.80
N TYR A 123 32.65 6.36 -3.67
CA TYR A 123 33.68 5.69 -2.87
C TYR A 123 33.90 6.39 -1.54
N MET A 124 34.27 5.63 -0.52
CA MET A 124 34.72 6.18 0.75
C MET A 124 36.01 7.01 0.54
N LEU A 125 36.05 8.21 1.12
CA LEU A 125 37.30 8.97 1.17
C LEU A 125 38.32 8.27 2.06
N LYS A 126 39.57 8.21 1.58
CA LYS A 126 40.70 7.72 2.38
C LYS A 126 41.03 8.73 3.47
N GLU A 127 41.56 8.26 4.59
CA GLU A 127 41.90 9.12 5.73
C GLU A 127 42.86 10.27 5.37
N GLU A 128 43.74 10.06 4.38
CA GLU A 128 44.67 11.08 3.86
C GLU A 128 44.00 12.22 3.09
N MET A 129 42.77 12.02 2.60
CA MET A 129 42.01 13.01 1.82
C MET A 129 40.88 13.67 2.63
N LEU A 130 40.76 13.35 3.92
CA LEU A 130 39.76 13.98 4.78
C LEU A 130 40.21 15.40 5.14
N GLU A 131 39.27 16.34 5.10
CA GLU A 131 39.47 17.70 5.57
C GLU A 131 39.14 17.84 7.06
N ASP A 132 39.60 18.91 7.70
CA ASP A 132 39.29 19.20 9.10
C ASP A 132 37.77 19.36 9.29
N GLY A 133 37.16 18.43 10.03
CA GLY A 133 35.72 18.39 10.27
C GLY A 133 35.00 17.24 9.59
N ASP A 134 35.67 16.51 8.69
CA ASP A 134 35.11 15.34 8.03
C ASP A 134 34.99 14.13 8.96
N TYR A 135 34.04 13.26 8.63
CA TYR A 135 33.79 12.04 9.40
C TYR A 135 34.51 10.84 8.80
N ARG A 136 35.47 10.32 9.58
CA ARG A 136 36.20 9.09 9.28
C ARG A 136 35.24 7.92 9.01
N LEU A 137 35.48 7.21 7.90
CA LEU A 137 34.69 6.07 7.42
C LEU A 137 33.27 6.37 6.91
N LEU A 138 32.84 7.64 6.94
CA LEU A 138 31.48 8.04 6.54
C LEU A 138 31.48 8.95 5.30
N GLU A 139 32.51 9.78 5.12
CA GLU A 139 32.61 10.63 3.94
C GLU A 139 32.86 9.85 2.65
N VAL A 140 32.31 10.38 1.56
CA VAL A 140 32.42 9.86 0.21
C VAL A 140 32.86 10.96 -0.75
N ASP A 141 33.44 10.56 -1.88
CA ASP A 141 33.80 11.48 -2.96
C ASP A 141 32.58 12.12 -3.63
N ASN A 142 31.54 11.32 -3.94
CA ASN A 142 30.33 11.77 -4.60
C ASN A 142 29.08 11.38 -3.78
N ARG A 143 28.41 12.39 -3.22
CA ARG A 143 27.18 12.18 -2.43
C ARG A 143 25.98 11.88 -3.33
N CYS A 144 25.00 11.13 -2.81
CA CYS A 144 23.71 10.95 -3.44
C CYS A 144 22.84 12.18 -3.19
N VAL A 145 22.60 12.99 -4.23
CA VAL A 145 21.86 14.25 -4.08
C VAL A 145 20.37 13.99 -4.22
N VAL A 146 19.58 14.53 -3.29
CA VAL A 146 18.11 14.44 -3.28
C VAL A 146 17.49 15.81 -2.93
N PRO A 147 16.30 16.15 -3.44
CA PRO A 147 15.56 17.33 -3.04
C PRO A 147 14.85 17.13 -1.69
N ARG A 148 14.84 18.20 -0.90
CA ARG A 148 14.02 18.31 0.31
C ARG A 148 12.53 18.36 -0.04
N MET A 149 11.71 17.70 0.78
CA MET A 149 10.24 17.77 0.76
C MET A 149 9.64 17.44 -0.62
N VAL A 150 10.24 16.50 -1.34
CA VAL A 150 9.69 15.92 -2.58
C VAL A 150 9.70 14.41 -2.42
N SER A 151 8.60 13.77 -2.82
CA SER A 151 8.49 12.31 -2.78
C SER A 151 9.31 11.70 -3.92
N MET A 152 10.39 11.01 -3.57
CA MET A 152 11.23 10.27 -4.52
C MET A 152 11.11 8.77 -4.32
N ARG A 153 11.39 8.00 -5.38
CA ARG A 153 11.53 6.55 -5.32
C ARG A 153 13.00 6.16 -5.47
N SER A 154 13.53 5.45 -4.49
CA SER A 154 14.82 4.78 -4.61
C SER A 154 14.62 3.35 -5.11
N LEU A 155 15.33 2.98 -6.19
CA LEU A 155 15.34 1.65 -6.78
C LEU A 155 16.68 0.99 -6.44
N VAL A 156 16.67 0.06 -5.49
CA VAL A 156 17.86 -0.53 -4.89
C VAL A 156 18.11 -1.91 -5.49
N SER A 157 19.30 -2.14 -6.03
CA SER A 157 19.74 -3.41 -6.64
C SER A 157 21.23 -3.61 -6.39
N SER A 158 21.75 -4.79 -6.71
CA SER A 158 23.20 -5.05 -6.73
C SER A 158 23.66 -5.56 -8.10
N SER A 159 24.95 -5.37 -8.40
CA SER A 159 25.63 -5.91 -9.57
C SER A 159 26.44 -7.18 -9.30
N ASP A 160 26.72 -7.49 -8.03
CA ASP A 160 27.62 -8.60 -7.63
C ASP A 160 27.04 -9.49 -6.52
N VAL A 161 27.23 -9.13 -5.24
CA VAL A 161 26.76 -9.85 -4.05
C VAL A 161 25.62 -9.09 -3.37
N ILE A 162 25.04 -9.63 -2.31
CA ILE A 162 24.01 -8.89 -1.58
C ILE A 162 24.67 -7.76 -0.78
N HIS A 163 24.08 -6.57 -0.87
CA HIS A 163 24.39 -5.41 -0.02
C HIS A 163 23.09 -4.92 0.64
N SER A 164 23.16 -3.90 1.48
CA SER A 164 21.95 -3.27 2.03
C SER A 164 22.15 -1.77 2.15
N TRP A 165 21.31 -1.01 1.42
CA TRP A 165 21.33 0.44 1.41
C TRP A 165 20.52 0.95 2.60
N ALA A 166 21.23 1.45 3.62
CA ALA A 166 20.63 1.84 4.88
C ALA A 166 21.01 3.27 5.28
N ILE A 167 20.01 4.07 5.60
CA ILE A 167 20.12 5.44 6.10
C ILE A 167 19.30 5.51 7.39
N PRO A 168 19.91 5.29 8.57
CA PRO A 168 19.19 5.15 9.83
C PRO A 168 18.32 6.35 10.18
N SER A 169 18.80 7.59 9.97
CA SER A 169 18.02 8.80 10.25
C SER A 169 16.77 8.92 9.37
N ALA A 170 16.79 8.34 8.17
CA ALA A 170 15.64 8.32 7.28
C ALA A 170 14.70 7.12 7.53
N GLY A 171 15.04 6.21 8.44
CA GLY A 171 14.29 4.97 8.64
C GLY A 171 14.31 4.05 7.42
N VAL A 172 15.32 4.17 6.55
CA VAL A 172 15.45 3.37 5.33
C VAL A 172 16.49 2.28 5.53
N LYS A 173 16.12 1.03 5.26
CA LYS A 173 17.04 -0.09 5.09
C LYS A 173 16.46 -1.03 4.05
N VAL A 174 17.14 -1.18 2.92
CA VAL A 174 16.67 -2.00 1.80
C VAL A 174 17.81 -2.79 1.22
N ASP A 175 17.62 -4.10 1.10
CA ASP A 175 18.64 -4.97 0.54
C ASP A 175 18.79 -4.75 -0.96
N ALA A 176 20.03 -4.63 -1.40
CA ALA A 176 20.46 -4.61 -2.78
C ALA A 176 20.77 -6.05 -3.19
N VAL A 177 19.83 -6.71 -3.87
CA VAL A 177 19.95 -8.13 -4.23
C VAL A 177 20.25 -8.25 -5.73
N PRO A 178 21.29 -9.00 -6.15
CA PRO A 178 21.58 -9.20 -7.56
C PRO A 178 20.38 -9.83 -8.30
N GLY A 179 20.02 -9.26 -9.45
CA GLY A 179 18.88 -9.73 -10.25
C GLY A 179 17.49 -9.36 -9.70
N ARG A 180 17.40 -8.53 -8.65
CA ARG A 180 16.14 -8.01 -8.10
C ARG A 180 16.24 -6.52 -7.84
N VAL A 181 15.22 -5.77 -8.27
CA VAL A 181 15.09 -4.34 -7.97
C VAL A 181 14.07 -4.18 -6.84
N ASN A 182 14.54 -3.79 -5.67
CA ASN A 182 13.67 -3.37 -4.57
C ASN A 182 13.35 -1.87 -4.70
N GLN A 183 12.19 -1.45 -4.24
CA GLN A 183 11.79 -0.05 -4.26
C GLN A 183 11.48 0.45 -2.85
N VAL A 184 11.81 1.71 -2.58
CA VAL A 184 11.43 2.39 -1.34
C VAL A 184 11.14 3.86 -1.62
N SER A 185 10.12 4.40 -0.95
CA SER A 185 9.81 5.83 -1.00
C SER A 185 10.71 6.59 -0.02
N VAL A 186 11.31 7.69 -0.48
CA VAL A 186 12.15 8.57 0.33
C VAL A 186 11.66 10.02 0.20
N CYS A 187 11.41 10.66 1.34
CA CYS A 187 11.00 12.06 1.41
C CYS A 187 11.63 12.69 2.66
N PHE A 188 12.66 13.53 2.45
CA PHE A 188 13.41 14.17 3.52
C PHE A 188 12.77 15.50 3.94
N LEU A 189 12.59 15.70 5.25
CA LEU A 189 11.88 16.85 5.81
C LEU A 189 12.73 18.12 5.89
N ARG A 190 14.05 17.97 5.95
CA ARG A 190 15.03 19.06 6.11
C ARG A 190 16.22 18.87 5.17
N SER A 191 16.85 19.99 4.80
CA SER A 191 18.11 19.98 4.05
C SER A 191 19.27 19.63 4.98
N GLY A 192 20.30 19.00 4.43
CA GLY A 192 21.46 18.54 5.19
C GLY A 192 22.05 17.26 4.61
N VAL A 193 23.07 16.72 5.28
CA VAL A 193 23.77 15.50 4.88
C VAL A 193 23.41 14.38 5.85
N PHE A 194 22.94 13.26 5.29
CA PHE A 194 22.49 12.09 6.04
C PHE A 194 23.36 10.90 5.71
N TYR A 195 23.98 10.33 6.75
CA TYR A 195 24.93 9.25 6.62
C TYR A 195 24.27 7.89 6.88
N GLY A 196 24.83 6.90 6.21
CA GLY A 196 24.45 5.50 6.27
C GLY A 196 25.65 4.60 6.01
N GLN A 197 25.46 3.30 6.18
CA GLN A 197 26.48 2.30 5.89
C GLN A 197 25.82 1.05 5.31
N CYS A 198 26.59 0.27 4.56
CA CYS A 198 26.13 -1.05 4.12
C CYS A 198 25.73 -1.90 5.32
N SER A 199 24.52 -2.45 5.30
CA SER A 199 23.94 -3.20 6.42
C SER A 199 23.74 -4.69 6.14
N GLU A 200 24.47 -5.23 5.15
CA GLU A 200 24.51 -6.65 4.78
C GLU A 200 25.93 -7.06 4.40
N LEU A 201 26.42 -8.20 4.91
CA LEU A 201 27.81 -8.60 4.77
C LEU A 201 28.19 -8.87 3.30
N CYS A 202 29.07 -8.02 2.75
CA CYS A 202 29.40 -8.05 1.32
C CYS A 202 30.89 -8.31 1.00
N GLY A 203 31.71 -8.68 1.99
CA GLY A 203 33.12 -9.08 1.81
C GLY A 203 34.12 -8.28 2.65
N VAL A 204 35.40 -8.27 2.22
CA VAL A 204 36.54 -7.75 3.00
C VAL A 204 36.36 -6.30 3.41
N ASN A 205 35.88 -5.43 2.51
CA ASN A 205 35.70 -4.01 2.80
C ASN A 205 34.23 -3.65 3.08
N HIS A 206 33.44 -4.59 3.63
CA HIS A 206 32.04 -4.36 3.98
C HIS A 206 31.82 -3.10 4.84
N SER A 207 32.72 -2.83 5.78
CA SER A 207 32.65 -1.64 6.66
C SER A 207 33.08 -0.32 5.99
N PHE A 208 33.60 -0.36 4.76
CA PHE A 208 34.25 0.77 4.08
C PHE A 208 33.53 1.22 2.81
N MET A 209 32.21 1.03 2.78
CA MET A 209 31.33 1.50 1.70
C MET A 209 30.14 2.29 2.27
N PRO A 210 30.40 3.48 2.84
CA PRO A 210 29.38 4.31 3.43
C PRO A 210 28.43 4.88 2.38
N ILE A 211 27.31 5.38 2.88
CA ILE A 211 26.26 6.04 2.11
C ILE A 211 26.17 7.46 2.63
N CYS A 212 26.24 8.43 1.73
CA CYS A 212 26.09 9.83 2.08
C CYS A 212 25.03 10.45 1.17
N VAL A 213 23.89 10.82 1.76
CA VAL A 213 22.77 11.44 1.05
C VAL A 213 22.74 12.92 1.38
N GLU A 214 22.90 13.76 0.36
CA GLU A 214 22.82 15.21 0.48
C GLU A 214 21.44 15.70 0.05
N CYS A 215 20.69 16.20 1.02
CA CYS A 215 19.37 16.76 0.82
C CYS A 215 19.45 18.27 0.62
N VAL A 216 19.17 18.73 -0.60
CA VAL A 216 19.28 20.14 -1.00
C VAL A 216 17.92 20.77 -1.30
N SER A 217 17.89 22.07 -1.57
CA SER A 217 16.66 22.73 -2.01
C SER A 217 16.20 22.19 -3.37
N VAL A 218 14.90 22.24 -3.65
CA VAL A 218 14.35 21.82 -4.96
C VAL A 218 15.04 22.55 -6.13
N ASN A 219 15.34 23.84 -5.97
CA ASN A 219 16.00 24.62 -7.01
C ASN A 219 17.42 24.13 -7.29
N SER A 220 18.21 23.93 -6.22
CA SER A 220 19.57 23.42 -6.34
C SER A 220 19.60 22.02 -6.94
N PHE A 221 18.66 21.16 -6.52
CA PHE A 221 18.53 19.82 -7.09
C PHE A 221 18.17 19.86 -8.58
N SER A 222 17.16 20.65 -8.95
CA SER A 222 16.75 20.83 -10.36
C SER A 222 17.92 21.33 -11.21
N GLU A 223 18.62 22.38 -10.79
CA GLU A 223 19.76 22.92 -11.55
C GLU A 223 20.89 21.89 -11.68
N TRP A 224 21.25 21.23 -10.58
CA TRP A 224 22.29 20.19 -10.58
C TRP A 224 21.94 19.03 -11.52
N ILE A 225 20.72 18.48 -11.45
CA ILE A 225 20.37 17.30 -12.24
C ILE A 225 20.23 17.64 -13.73
N LEU A 226 19.66 18.81 -14.05
CA LEU A 226 19.47 19.24 -15.44
C LEU A 226 20.81 19.53 -16.12
N ASN A 227 21.73 20.23 -15.44
CA ASN A 227 23.07 20.51 -15.98
C ASN A 227 23.86 19.22 -16.26
N ASN A 228 23.77 18.24 -15.37
CA ASN A 228 24.42 16.94 -15.56
C ASN A 228 23.79 16.14 -16.73
N HIS A 229 22.47 16.19 -16.89
CA HIS A 229 21.81 15.58 -18.05
C HIS A 229 22.20 16.25 -19.37
N ASP A 230 22.25 17.57 -19.42
CA ASP A 230 22.68 18.32 -20.60
C ASP A 230 24.13 18.00 -20.98
N TYR A 231 25.01 17.89 -19.99
CA TYR A 231 26.38 17.44 -20.19
C TYR A 231 26.42 16.03 -20.82
N MET A 232 25.64 15.07 -20.28
CA MET A 232 25.57 13.72 -20.83
C MET A 232 24.97 13.65 -22.24
N LEU A 233 23.94 14.47 -22.52
CA LEU A 233 23.33 14.57 -23.84
C LEU A 233 24.30 15.15 -24.87
N SER A 234 25.06 16.20 -24.52
CA SER A 234 26.06 16.80 -25.42
C SER A 234 27.16 15.80 -25.79
N LYS A 235 27.65 15.02 -24.81
CA LYS A 235 28.62 13.94 -25.03
C LYS A 235 28.07 12.84 -25.94
N LYS A 236 26.79 12.47 -25.78
CA LYS A 236 26.13 11.46 -26.62
C LYS A 236 25.96 11.93 -28.07
N LEU A 237 25.62 13.21 -28.28
CA LEU A 237 25.50 13.81 -29.62
C LEU A 237 26.85 13.86 -30.36
N LEU A 238 27.95 14.11 -29.65
CA LEU A 238 29.31 14.03 -30.20
C LEU A 238 29.75 12.59 -30.50
N GLY A 239 29.28 11.60 -29.73
CA GLY A 239 29.61 10.19 -29.91
C GLY A 239 28.71 9.41 -30.87
N SER A 240 27.53 9.92 -31.23
CA SER A 240 26.58 9.22 -32.09
C SER A 240 26.72 9.64 -33.55
N GLY A 241 27.71 9.09 -34.25
CA GLY A 241 27.72 9.01 -35.71
C GLY A 241 26.69 7.99 -36.23
N TRP A 242 25.41 8.13 -35.86
CA TRP A 242 24.34 7.25 -36.33
C TRP A 242 23.40 8.01 -37.26
N GLY A 243 23.57 7.74 -38.56
CA GLY A 243 22.82 8.34 -39.63
C GLY A 243 21.31 8.03 -39.58
N VAL A 244 20.56 8.96 -40.14
CA VAL A 244 19.11 9.01 -40.44
C VAL A 244 18.46 7.64 -40.73
N PHE A 245 19.19 6.68 -41.29
CA PHE A 245 18.74 5.32 -41.59
C PHE A 245 18.26 4.49 -40.38
N GLY A 246 18.88 4.66 -39.20
CA GLY A 246 18.47 3.93 -37.99
C GLY A 246 17.13 4.42 -37.41
N ALA A 247 16.82 5.70 -37.59
CA ALA A 247 15.54 6.28 -37.19
C ALA A 247 14.38 5.81 -38.07
N ILE A 248 14.62 5.70 -39.38
CA ILE A 248 13.61 5.22 -40.36
C ILE A 248 13.16 3.79 -40.05
N PHE A 249 14.10 2.88 -39.75
CA PHE A 249 13.76 1.49 -39.42
C PHE A 249 12.91 1.35 -38.15
N LYS A 250 13.14 2.20 -37.14
CA LYS A 250 12.31 2.21 -35.92
C LYS A 250 10.91 2.76 -36.16
N VAL A 251 10.77 3.78 -37.01
CA VAL A 251 9.46 4.33 -37.38
C VAL A 251 8.62 3.29 -38.12
N ILE A 252 9.21 2.56 -39.07
CA ILE A 252 8.53 1.48 -39.80
C ILE A 252 8.10 0.36 -38.84
N GLY A 253 8.97 -0.03 -37.90
CA GLY A 253 8.64 -1.04 -36.89
C GLY A 253 7.52 -0.62 -35.93
N ALA A 254 7.43 0.66 -35.57
CA ALA A 254 6.36 1.21 -34.73
C ALA A 254 5.02 1.24 -35.47
N ILE A 255 5.01 1.63 -36.74
CA ILE A 255 3.81 1.62 -37.59
C ILE A 255 3.25 0.20 -37.70
N PHE A 256 4.11 -0.80 -37.94
CA PHE A 256 3.68 -2.20 -38.04
C PHE A 256 3.03 -2.71 -36.74
N LYS A 257 3.64 -2.43 -35.57
CA LYS A 257 3.05 -2.80 -34.27
C LYS A 257 1.72 -2.09 -34.01
N GLY A 258 1.59 -0.82 -34.39
CA GLY A 258 0.35 -0.06 -34.30
C GLY A 258 -0.78 -0.68 -35.12
N VAL A 259 -0.48 -1.10 -36.35
CA VAL A 259 -1.45 -1.78 -37.23
C VAL A 259 -1.90 -3.12 -36.65
N CYS A 260 -0.98 -3.95 -36.14
CA CYS A 260 -1.33 -5.22 -35.51
C CYS A 260 -2.24 -5.05 -34.29
N TYR A 261 -1.99 -4.02 -33.47
CA TYR A 261 -2.81 -3.73 -32.30
C TYR A 261 -4.24 -3.31 -32.67
N LEU A 262 -4.39 -2.45 -33.68
CA LEU A 262 -5.71 -2.01 -34.17
C LEU A 262 -6.53 -3.18 -34.73
N VAL A 263 -5.88 -4.11 -35.44
CA VAL A 263 -6.53 -5.33 -35.94
C VAL A 263 -7.02 -6.21 -34.78
N SER A 264 -6.20 -6.39 -33.73
CA SER A 264 -6.62 -7.15 -32.54
C SER A 264 -7.84 -6.55 -31.85
N LEU A 265 -7.86 -5.22 -31.67
CA LEU A 265 -8.97 -4.49 -31.06
C LEU A 265 -10.28 -4.69 -31.82
N TYR A 266 -10.21 -4.70 -33.15
CA TYR A 266 -11.36 -4.92 -34.02
C TYR A 266 -11.97 -6.32 -33.87
N PHE A 267 -11.15 -7.37 -33.78
CA PHE A 267 -11.65 -8.74 -33.57
C PHE A 267 -12.26 -8.94 -32.18
N THR A 268 -11.67 -8.35 -31.14
CA THR A 268 -12.22 -8.41 -29.78
C THR A 268 -13.56 -7.69 -29.68
N TYR A 269 -13.71 -6.53 -30.35
CA TYR A 269 -14.97 -5.82 -30.44
C TYR A 269 -16.08 -6.68 -31.09
N LEU A 270 -15.79 -7.31 -32.23
CA LEU A 270 -16.76 -8.17 -32.93
C LEU A 270 -17.22 -9.36 -32.06
N TYR A 271 -16.30 -9.97 -31.31
CA TYR A 271 -16.62 -11.08 -30.41
C TYR A 271 -17.64 -10.68 -29.33
N TYR A 272 -17.40 -9.56 -28.63
CA TYR A 272 -18.29 -9.12 -27.55
C TYR A 272 -19.64 -8.62 -28.05
N VAL A 273 -19.67 -7.92 -29.20
CA VAL A 273 -20.92 -7.48 -29.82
C VAL A 273 -21.80 -8.70 -30.14
N PHE A 274 -21.25 -9.74 -30.76
CA PHE A 274 -22.02 -10.93 -31.13
C PHE A 274 -22.52 -11.69 -29.89
N TYR A 275 -21.68 -11.87 -28.87
CA TYR A 275 -22.04 -12.58 -27.65
C TYR A 275 -23.20 -11.90 -26.90
N TYR A 276 -23.13 -10.59 -26.67
CA TYR A 276 -24.12 -9.87 -25.88
C TYR A 276 -25.39 -9.50 -26.66
N MET A 277 -25.30 -9.26 -27.98
CA MET A 277 -26.48 -8.94 -28.79
C MET A 277 -27.32 -10.17 -29.15
N MET A 278 -26.70 -11.34 -29.33
CA MET A 278 -27.42 -12.52 -29.84
C MET A 278 -27.66 -13.59 -28.78
N VAL A 279 -26.64 -13.96 -28.01
CA VAL A 279 -26.72 -15.14 -27.13
C VAL A 279 -27.53 -14.83 -25.86
N VAL A 280 -27.30 -13.66 -25.25
CA VAL A 280 -27.95 -13.28 -23.99
C VAL A 280 -29.46 -13.03 -24.13
N PRO A 281 -29.95 -12.27 -25.14
CA PRO A 281 -31.38 -12.01 -25.30
C PRO A 281 -32.18 -13.27 -25.64
N VAL A 282 -31.63 -14.14 -26.51
CA VAL A 282 -32.27 -15.41 -26.89
C VAL A 282 -32.46 -16.31 -25.67
N LYS A 283 -31.45 -16.40 -24.79
CA LYS A 283 -31.54 -17.19 -23.55
C LYS A 283 -32.62 -16.65 -22.60
N TYR A 284 -32.77 -15.34 -22.50
CA TYR A 284 -33.73 -14.72 -21.58
C TYR A 284 -35.18 -14.83 -22.11
N VAL A 285 -35.38 -14.56 -23.40
CA VAL A 285 -36.70 -14.62 -24.06
C VAL A 285 -37.26 -16.04 -24.05
N VAL A 286 -36.46 -17.06 -24.32
CA VAL A 286 -36.94 -18.45 -24.36
C VAL A 286 -37.40 -18.94 -22.98
N VAL A 287 -36.67 -18.60 -21.92
CA VAL A 287 -36.99 -19.06 -20.55
C VAL A 287 -38.22 -18.35 -19.97
N THR A 288 -38.39 -17.06 -20.25
CA THR A 288 -39.56 -16.29 -19.74
C THR A 288 -40.82 -16.52 -20.57
N SER A 289 -40.70 -16.75 -21.88
CA SER A 289 -41.86 -17.03 -22.72
C SER A 289 -42.48 -18.39 -22.37
N TRP A 290 -41.67 -19.38 -22.02
CA TRP A 290 -42.16 -20.72 -21.66
C TRP A 290 -42.97 -20.75 -20.36
N SER A 291 -42.62 -19.92 -19.36
CA SER A 291 -43.29 -19.91 -18.06
C SER A 291 -44.66 -19.21 -18.09
N VAL A 292 -44.78 -18.11 -18.85
CA VAL A 292 -46.03 -17.35 -18.97
C VAL A 292 -47.05 -18.08 -19.84
N LEU A 293 -46.58 -18.74 -20.91
CA LEU A 293 -47.42 -19.48 -21.83
C LEU A 293 -48.06 -20.70 -21.14
N TRP A 294 -47.31 -21.37 -20.25
CA TRP A 294 -47.84 -22.49 -19.46
C TRP A 294 -48.87 -22.06 -18.40
N TRP A 295 -48.71 -20.87 -17.82
CA TRP A 295 -49.64 -20.33 -16.84
C TRP A 295 -50.96 -19.88 -17.48
N SER A 296 -50.88 -19.17 -18.62
CA SER A 296 -52.03 -18.63 -19.35
C SER A 296 -52.90 -19.73 -19.98
N VAL A 297 -52.27 -20.79 -20.49
CA VAL A 297 -53.00 -21.95 -21.03
C VAL A 297 -53.80 -22.68 -19.94
N LYS A 298 -53.24 -22.82 -18.72
CA LYS A 298 -53.92 -23.49 -17.61
C LYS A 298 -55.11 -22.70 -17.04
N THR A 299 -55.02 -21.38 -16.98
CA THR A 299 -56.08 -20.53 -16.43
C THR A 299 -57.22 -20.32 -17.42
N SER A 300 -56.89 -20.19 -18.71
CA SER A 300 -57.90 -20.02 -19.76
C SER A 300 -58.77 -21.28 -19.94
N PHE A 301 -58.18 -22.48 -19.81
CA PHE A 301 -58.94 -23.73 -19.81
C PHE A 301 -59.84 -23.91 -18.57
N ALA A 302 -59.43 -23.40 -17.41
CA ALA A 302 -60.21 -23.47 -16.17
C ALA A 302 -61.44 -22.54 -16.19
N LEU A 303 -61.33 -21.39 -16.87
CA LEU A 303 -62.39 -20.40 -16.98
C LEU A 303 -63.49 -20.83 -17.97
N LEU A 304 -63.10 -21.41 -19.10
CA LEU A 304 -64.04 -21.87 -20.13
C LEU A 304 -64.86 -23.10 -19.68
N LYS A 305 -64.25 -24.01 -18.93
CA LYS A 305 -64.98 -25.12 -18.28
C LYS A 305 -65.97 -24.61 -17.23
N TRP A 306 -65.67 -23.52 -16.52
CA TRP A 306 -66.56 -22.96 -15.50
C TRP A 306 -67.79 -22.24 -16.10
N LEU A 307 -67.60 -21.56 -17.24
CA LEU A 307 -68.69 -20.87 -17.93
C LEU A 307 -69.68 -21.82 -18.61
N TRP A 308 -69.23 -22.98 -19.10
CA TRP A 308 -70.15 -24.04 -19.57
C TRP A 308 -70.97 -24.61 -18.40
N TRP A 309 -70.34 -24.73 -17.23
CA TRP A 309 -70.91 -25.34 -16.03
C TRP A 309 -72.00 -24.47 -15.38
N PHE A 310 -71.88 -23.14 -15.42
CA PHE A 310 -72.90 -22.26 -14.80
C PHE A 310 -74.22 -22.15 -15.57
N THR A 311 -74.18 -22.38 -16.88
CA THR A 311 -75.36 -22.22 -17.74
C THR A 311 -76.30 -23.42 -17.71
N ASP A 312 -75.82 -24.60 -17.32
CA ASP A 312 -76.68 -25.77 -17.07
C ASP A 312 -77.25 -25.74 -15.64
N SER A 313 -76.53 -25.15 -14.66
CA SER A 313 -76.98 -25.13 -13.28
C SER A 313 -76.49 -23.90 -12.48
N PRO A 314 -77.39 -23.18 -11.78
CA PRO A 314 -77.01 -22.05 -10.91
C PRO A 314 -76.15 -22.48 -9.71
N PHE A 315 -76.15 -23.75 -9.35
CA PHE A 315 -75.32 -24.29 -8.27
C PHE A 315 -73.81 -24.25 -8.61
N ASP A 316 -73.48 -24.26 -9.89
CA ASP A 316 -72.11 -24.39 -10.37
C ASP A 316 -71.33 -23.05 -10.38
N ALA A 317 -71.99 -21.88 -10.37
CA ALA A 317 -71.29 -20.64 -10.01
C ALA A 317 -71.17 -20.42 -8.51
N LEU A 318 -72.02 -21.08 -7.72
CA LEU A 318 -71.88 -21.04 -6.27
C LEU A 318 -70.58 -21.73 -5.83
N ILE A 319 -70.12 -22.74 -6.57
CA ILE A 319 -68.81 -23.37 -6.37
C ILE A 319 -67.64 -22.48 -6.87
N PHE A 320 -67.89 -21.56 -7.80
CA PHE A 320 -66.93 -20.48 -8.14
C PHE A 320 -66.68 -19.53 -6.99
N ALA A 321 -67.74 -19.23 -6.24
CA ALA A 321 -67.65 -18.49 -5.00
C ALA A 321 -66.88 -19.29 -3.93
N PHE A 322 -66.84 -20.62 -4.03
CA PHE A 322 -65.93 -21.44 -3.22
C PHE A 322 -64.46 -21.31 -3.66
N TRP A 323 -64.15 -21.09 -4.94
CA TRP A 323 -62.80 -20.73 -5.43
C TRP A 323 -62.33 -19.32 -4.99
N HIS A 324 -63.27 -18.42 -4.81
CA HIS A 324 -63.05 -17.08 -4.29
C HIS A 324 -62.79 -17.08 -2.77
N VAL A 325 -63.48 -17.97 -2.04
CA VAL A 325 -63.25 -18.29 -0.62
C VAL A 325 -61.99 -19.16 -0.43
N GLY A 326 -61.65 -20.00 -1.40
CA GLY A 326 -60.35 -20.67 -1.50
C GLY A 326 -59.19 -19.67 -1.67
N GLY A 327 -59.42 -18.53 -2.31
CA GLY A 327 -58.47 -17.40 -2.36
C GLY A 327 -58.25 -16.71 -1.01
N ILE A 328 -59.25 -16.73 -0.13
CA ILE A 328 -59.18 -16.20 1.25
C ILE A 328 -58.47 -17.22 2.17
N ILE A 329 -58.75 -18.51 2.01
CA ILE A 329 -58.01 -19.60 2.69
C ILE A 329 -56.57 -19.66 2.19
N PHE A 330 -56.32 -19.45 0.89
CA PHE A 330 -55.00 -19.32 0.31
C PHE A 330 -54.26 -18.11 0.88
N ASN A 331 -54.90 -16.96 1.10
CA ASN A 331 -54.30 -15.80 1.78
C ASN A 331 -54.07 -16.00 3.28
N VAL A 332 -54.89 -16.80 3.97
CA VAL A 332 -54.68 -17.19 5.38
C VAL A 332 -53.58 -18.24 5.50
N VAL A 333 -53.49 -19.21 4.57
CA VAL A 333 -52.38 -20.15 4.46
C VAL A 333 -51.11 -19.43 4.01
N LEU A 334 -51.21 -18.44 3.11
CA LEU A 334 -50.13 -17.51 2.78
C LEU A 334 -49.73 -16.71 4.00
N PHE A 335 -50.66 -16.26 4.85
CA PHE A 335 -50.34 -15.58 6.10
C PHE A 335 -49.69 -16.53 7.12
N VAL A 336 -50.11 -17.80 7.22
CA VAL A 336 -49.53 -18.81 8.11
C VAL A 336 -48.20 -19.36 7.61
N LEU A 337 -47.93 -19.36 6.30
CA LEU A 337 -46.64 -19.70 5.69
C LEU A 337 -45.70 -18.50 5.61
N MET A 338 -46.22 -17.33 5.26
CA MET A 338 -45.45 -16.08 5.19
C MET A 338 -45.23 -15.45 6.56
N SER A 339 -46.00 -15.75 7.61
CA SER A 339 -45.72 -15.24 8.97
C SER A 339 -44.46 -15.85 9.57
N PRO A 340 -44.23 -17.19 9.50
CA PRO A 340 -42.94 -17.79 9.82
C PRO A 340 -41.85 -17.23 8.92
N VAL A 341 -42.07 -17.10 7.60
CA VAL A 341 -41.05 -16.53 6.69
C VAL A 341 -40.76 -15.06 7.03
N LYS A 342 -41.76 -14.24 7.35
CA LYS A 342 -41.59 -12.84 7.78
C LYS A 342 -40.96 -12.75 9.17
N ALA A 343 -41.28 -13.67 10.08
CA ALA A 343 -40.67 -13.79 11.39
C ALA A 343 -39.19 -14.20 11.26
N VAL A 344 -38.88 -15.17 10.39
CA VAL A 344 -37.53 -15.59 10.02
C VAL A 344 -36.79 -14.45 9.32
N LEU A 345 -37.41 -13.72 8.40
CA LEU A 345 -36.79 -12.55 7.77
C LEU A 345 -36.56 -11.42 8.78
N LYS A 346 -37.44 -11.24 9.77
CA LYS A 346 -37.28 -10.25 10.85
C LYS A 346 -36.19 -10.67 11.83
N THR A 347 -36.09 -11.96 12.18
CA THR A 347 -34.99 -12.47 13.01
C THR A 347 -33.68 -12.47 12.25
N VAL A 348 -33.64 -12.85 10.97
CA VAL A 348 -32.46 -12.73 10.11
C VAL A 348 -32.04 -11.26 9.97
N LYS A 349 -32.98 -10.33 9.77
CA LYS A 349 -32.69 -8.89 9.74
C LYS A 349 -32.21 -8.38 11.11
N GLY A 350 -32.75 -8.91 12.21
CA GLY A 350 -32.32 -8.62 13.57
C GLY A 350 -30.92 -9.16 13.88
N ILE A 351 -30.63 -10.39 13.50
CA ILE A 351 -29.31 -11.03 13.60
C ILE A 351 -28.33 -10.28 12.70
N TYR A 352 -28.68 -10.00 11.45
CA TYR A 352 -27.86 -9.18 10.54
C TYR A 352 -27.59 -7.80 11.15
N SER A 353 -28.61 -7.11 11.64
CA SER A 353 -28.44 -5.80 12.28
C SER A 353 -27.62 -5.88 13.57
N GLY A 354 -27.75 -6.96 14.34
CA GLY A 354 -26.99 -7.22 15.56
C GLY A 354 -25.53 -7.54 15.25
N VAL A 355 -25.26 -8.40 14.27
CA VAL A 355 -23.92 -8.72 13.77
C VAL A 355 -23.26 -7.49 13.18
N VAL A 356 -23.96 -6.73 12.32
CA VAL A 356 -23.47 -5.45 11.78
C VAL A 356 -23.27 -4.43 12.89
N GLY A 357 -24.13 -4.38 13.90
CA GLY A 357 -23.97 -3.53 15.07
C GLY A 357 -22.73 -3.89 15.88
N LEU A 358 -22.50 -5.17 16.14
CA LEU A 358 -21.32 -5.68 16.81
C LEU A 358 -20.06 -5.36 16.00
N LEU A 359 -20.09 -5.60 14.68
CA LEU A 359 -19.02 -5.24 13.75
C LEU A 359 -18.72 -3.74 13.76
N LYS A 360 -19.75 -2.90 13.80
CA LYS A 360 -19.60 -1.44 13.90
C LYS A 360 -19.01 -1.03 15.23
N VAL A 361 -19.39 -1.65 16.35
CA VAL A 361 -18.79 -1.37 17.66
C VAL A 361 -17.33 -1.82 17.71
N THR A 362 -17.01 -2.99 17.16
CA THR A 362 -15.62 -3.44 17.04
C THR A 362 -14.80 -2.57 16.11
N LEU A 363 -15.37 -2.12 14.98
CA LEU A 363 -14.74 -1.17 14.06
C LEU A 363 -14.55 0.19 14.71
N PHE A 364 -15.53 0.68 15.47
CA PHE A 364 -15.43 1.94 16.20
C PHE A 364 -14.35 1.88 17.29
N LEU A 365 -14.28 0.80 18.07
CA LEU A 365 -13.21 0.57 19.05
C LEU A 365 -11.85 0.48 18.36
N PHE A 366 -11.78 -0.25 17.24
CA PHE A 366 -10.57 -0.36 16.44
C PHE A 366 -10.13 1.00 15.87
N GLU A 367 -11.06 1.79 15.32
CA GLU A 367 -10.82 3.14 14.84
C GLU A 367 -10.38 4.05 15.99
N ALA A 368 -11.05 4.03 17.15
CA ALA A 368 -10.68 4.84 18.31
C ALA A 368 -9.29 4.49 18.85
N ILE A 369 -8.93 3.21 18.86
CA ILE A 369 -7.58 2.74 19.19
C ILE A 369 -6.59 3.22 18.12
N LEU A 370 -6.89 3.03 16.83
CA LEU A 370 -6.02 3.50 15.74
C LEU A 370 -5.82 5.01 15.69
N PHE A 371 -6.85 5.79 16.05
CA PHE A 371 -6.82 7.25 16.09
C PHE A 371 -6.07 7.78 17.32
N SER A 372 -6.18 7.10 18.47
CA SER A 372 -5.42 7.50 19.67
C SER A 372 -3.93 7.13 19.59
N MET A 373 -3.57 6.22 18.68
CA MET A 373 -2.22 5.65 18.58
C MET A 373 -1.39 6.13 17.39
N SER A 374 -1.94 7.02 16.54
CA SER A 374 -1.09 7.75 15.58
C SER A 374 -0.83 9.16 16.08
N SER A 375 0.46 9.51 16.14
CA SER A 375 0.95 10.89 16.04
C SER A 375 0.27 11.66 14.90
N PHE A 376 -0.18 10.96 13.85
CA PHE A 376 -1.04 11.48 12.80
C PHE A 376 -2.54 11.39 13.09
N THR A 377 -3.00 12.01 14.17
CA THR A 377 -4.28 12.74 14.07
C THR A 377 -4.21 13.73 12.90
N SER A 378 -5.32 14.21 12.35
CA SER A 378 -5.32 15.36 11.44
C SER A 378 -4.83 16.60 12.19
N ASP A 379 -3.53 16.67 12.42
CA ASP A 379 -2.88 17.74 13.13
C ASP A 379 -2.38 18.78 12.11
N SER A 380 -2.35 20.03 12.57
CA SER A 380 -1.86 21.14 11.76
C SER A 380 -0.47 20.91 11.18
N PHE A 381 0.36 20.09 11.84
CA PHE A 381 1.69 19.73 11.37
C PHE A 381 1.66 18.84 10.13
N LYS A 382 0.84 17.77 10.09
CA LYS A 382 0.71 16.95 8.88
C LYS A 382 0.17 17.74 7.71
N GLU A 383 -0.86 18.56 7.93
CA GLU A 383 -1.41 19.42 6.87
C GLU A 383 -0.35 20.36 6.32
N TYR A 384 0.47 20.95 7.20
CA TYR A 384 1.61 21.77 6.81
C TYR A 384 2.63 20.99 6.00
N VAL A 385 3.09 19.83 6.49
CA VAL A 385 4.07 18.97 5.78
C VAL A 385 3.55 18.58 4.40
N MET A 386 2.30 18.14 4.29
CA MET A 386 1.68 17.76 3.02
C MET A 386 1.53 18.97 2.08
N SER A 387 1.19 20.15 2.61
CA SER A 387 1.11 21.37 1.81
C SER A 387 2.47 21.76 1.23
N GLU A 388 3.53 21.61 2.03
CA GLU A 388 4.89 21.97 1.66
C GLU A 388 5.49 20.94 0.70
N VAL A 389 5.18 19.64 0.86
CA VAL A 389 5.53 18.61 -0.12
C VAL A 389 4.85 18.89 -1.45
N ASN A 390 3.56 19.18 -1.45
CA ASN A 390 2.82 19.51 -2.67
C ASN A 390 3.36 20.78 -3.35
N TYR A 391 3.72 21.80 -2.59
CA TYR A 391 4.32 23.02 -3.11
C TYR A 391 5.68 22.75 -3.77
N ASN A 392 6.56 22.02 -3.09
CA ASN A 392 7.89 21.67 -3.60
C ASN A 392 7.83 20.73 -4.79
N THR A 393 6.91 19.77 -4.81
CA THR A 393 6.60 18.93 -5.98
C THR A 393 6.18 19.78 -7.18
N LYS A 394 5.21 20.69 -7.00
CA LYS A 394 4.78 21.59 -8.09
C LYS A 394 5.93 22.44 -8.62
N LYS A 395 6.78 22.93 -7.73
CA LYS A 395 7.98 23.71 -8.07
C LYS A 395 9.00 22.88 -8.84
N PHE A 396 9.24 21.64 -8.41
CA PHE A 396 10.14 20.70 -9.11
C PHE A 396 9.63 20.41 -10.53
N ILE A 397 8.36 20.04 -10.66
CA ILE A 397 7.72 19.80 -11.95
C ILE A 397 7.77 21.08 -12.82
N TRP A 398 7.52 22.25 -12.24
CA TRP A 398 7.62 23.52 -12.96
C TRP A 398 9.02 23.73 -13.55
N ASN A 399 10.09 23.54 -12.74
CA ASN A 399 11.47 23.66 -13.21
C ASN A 399 11.78 22.66 -14.34
N LEU A 400 11.33 21.40 -14.21
CA LEU A 400 11.48 20.40 -15.25
C LEU A 400 10.70 20.77 -16.51
N CYS A 401 9.48 21.27 -16.38
CA CYS A 401 8.68 21.77 -17.49
C CYS A 401 9.36 22.98 -18.14
N GLU A 402 9.92 23.92 -17.40
CA GLU A 402 10.62 25.08 -17.97
C GLU A 402 11.85 24.65 -18.78
N HIS A 403 12.59 23.65 -18.30
CA HIS A 403 13.74 23.10 -19.02
C HIS A 403 13.36 22.26 -20.23
N TYR A 404 12.36 21.38 -20.10
CA TYR A 404 12.01 20.40 -21.13
C TYR A 404 10.89 20.85 -22.08
N ASN A 405 9.95 21.69 -21.65
CA ASN A 405 8.93 22.27 -22.51
C ASN A 405 9.42 23.52 -23.23
N PHE A 406 9.74 23.26 -24.50
CA PHE A 406 9.29 24.01 -25.67
C PHE A 406 9.63 25.50 -25.74
N ARG A 407 10.87 25.76 -26.17
CA ARG A 407 11.00 26.49 -27.45
C ARG A 407 10.33 25.63 -28.52
N ARG A 408 9.01 25.77 -28.69
CA ARG A 408 8.35 25.41 -29.96
C ARG A 408 8.89 26.33 -31.05
#